data_AF-A0AA39D6W7-F1
#
_entry.id   AF-A0AA39D6W7-F1
#
_cell.length_a   1.000
_cell.length_b   1.000
_cell.length_c   1.000
_cell.angle_alpha   90.00
_cell.angle_beta   90.00
_cell.angle_gamma   90.00
#
_symmetry.space_group_name_H-M   'P 1'
#
loop_
_entity.id
_entity.type
_entity.pdbx_description
1 polymer ?
#
loop_
_entity_poly.entity_id
_entity_poly.type
_entity_poly.pdbx_seq_one_letter_code
_entity_poly.pdbx_strand_id
1 'polypeptide(L)'
;MAGTGPLTQDWEPVVIRKKPLNAAAKKDEKAVNAARRMGAEIETVKKSTAGTNRAASSSTSLNTRKLDEETENLTHERVPTELKKSIMQARLDKKLTQAQLAQVSLLFVRLRS
;
A
#
# COMPACT_ATOMS: atom_id res chain seq x y z
N MET A 1 -43.94 37.75 34.15
CA MET A 1 -42.95 37.01 34.98
C MET A 1 -42.86 35.59 34.44
N ALA A 2 -41.63 35.15 34.18
CA ALA A 2 -41.31 33.87 33.52
C ALA A 2 -41.58 32.67 34.45
N GLY A 3 -41.97 31.54 33.84
CA GLY A 3 -42.20 30.28 34.55
C GLY A 3 -41.99 29.08 33.62
N THR A 4 -40.77 28.95 33.09
CA THR A 4 -40.28 27.72 32.46
C THR A 4 -40.36 26.58 33.47
N GLY A 5 -41.17 25.55 33.17
CA GLY A 5 -41.16 24.29 33.93
C GLY A 5 -39.75 23.68 33.96
N PRO A 6 -39.44 22.80 34.93
CA PRO A 6 -38.09 22.29 35.13
C PRO A 6 -37.63 21.57 33.85
N LEU A 7 -36.67 22.16 33.13
CA LEU A 7 -35.86 21.47 32.14
C LEU A 7 -35.04 20.43 32.91
N THR A 8 -35.58 19.23 33.06
CA THR A 8 -34.81 18.09 33.56
C THR A 8 -33.80 17.75 32.48
N GLN A 9 -32.56 18.19 32.70
CA GLN A 9 -31.42 17.78 31.90
C GLN A 9 -31.08 16.35 32.35
N ASP A 10 -31.58 15.35 31.61
CA ASP A 10 -31.31 13.95 31.88
C ASP A 10 -29.81 13.68 31.71
N TRP A 11 -29.12 13.50 32.83
CA TRP A 11 -27.69 13.17 32.88
C TRP A 11 -27.44 11.66 32.83
N GLU A 12 -28.29 10.88 32.14
CA GLU A 12 -27.94 9.49 31.86
C GLU A 12 -26.64 9.47 31.02
N PRO A 13 -25.61 8.73 31.45
CA PRO A 13 -24.34 8.72 30.74
C PRO A 13 -24.55 8.09 29.36
N VAL A 14 -24.60 8.94 28.33
CA VAL A 14 -24.58 8.50 26.93
C VAL A 14 -23.22 7.87 26.67
N VAL A 15 -23.16 6.54 26.75
CA VAL A 15 -21.97 5.77 26.41
C VAL A 15 -21.80 5.81 24.90
N ILE A 16 -21.05 6.79 24.40
CA ILE A 16 -20.63 6.86 23.00
C ILE A 16 -19.67 5.71 22.75
N ARG A 17 -20.21 4.58 22.28
CA ARG A 17 -19.40 3.43 21.83
C ARG A 17 -18.64 3.87 20.59
N LYS A 18 -17.34 4.11 20.75
CA LYS A 18 -16.41 4.37 19.64
C LYS A 18 -16.51 3.20 18.64
N LYS A 19 -16.87 3.52 17.40
CA LYS A 19 -16.91 2.58 16.26
C LYS A 19 -15.61 1.73 16.28
N PRO A 20 -15.67 0.39 16.17
CA PRO A 20 -14.47 -0.42 16.16
C PRO A 20 -13.53 0.07 15.05
N LEU A 21 -12.28 0.32 15.43
CA LEU A 21 -11.24 0.78 14.52
C LEU A 21 -11.13 -0.22 13.37
N ASN A 22 -11.31 0.29 12.14
CA ASN A 22 -11.09 -0.45 10.90
C ASN A 22 -9.71 -1.14 10.95
N ALA A 23 -9.58 -2.35 10.40
CA ALA A 23 -8.36 -3.14 10.43
C ALA A 23 -7.12 -2.38 9.91
N ALA A 24 -7.31 -1.38 9.04
CA ALA A 24 -6.26 -0.46 8.60
C ALA A 24 -5.71 0.43 9.74
N ALA A 25 -6.57 0.93 10.63
CA ALA A 25 -6.18 1.77 11.76
C ALA A 25 -5.47 0.97 12.87
N LYS A 26 -5.68 -0.35 12.94
CA LYS A 26 -4.92 -1.25 13.84
C LYS A 26 -3.48 -1.47 13.38
N LYS A 27 -3.18 -1.23 12.10
CA LYS A 27 -1.84 -1.37 11.51
C LYS A 27 -1.06 -0.05 11.48
N ASP A 28 -1.69 1.05 11.90
CA ASP A 28 -1.04 2.36 11.96
C ASP A 28 0.07 2.37 13.01
N GLU A 29 1.21 2.99 12.70
CA GLU A 29 2.41 2.97 13.55
C GLU A 29 2.13 3.56 14.93
N LYS A 30 1.28 4.58 14.99
CA LYS A 30 0.86 5.20 16.25
C LYS A 30 0.07 4.23 17.14
N ALA A 31 -0.80 3.40 16.54
CA ALA A 31 -1.57 2.39 17.25
C ALA A 31 -0.68 1.24 17.74
N VAL A 32 0.26 0.78 16.91
CA VAL A 32 1.24 -0.27 17.28
C VAL A 32 2.16 0.19 18.41
N ASN A 33 2.64 1.44 18.36
CA ASN A 33 3.49 2.00 19.40
C ASN A 33 2.74 2.22 20.72
N ALA A 34 1.47 2.64 20.67
CA ALA A 34 0.62 2.72 21.86
C ALA A 34 0.40 1.33 22.49
N ALA A 35 0.07 0.32 21.68
CA ALA A 35 -0.06 -1.06 22.14
C ALA A 35 1.22 -1.60 22.80
N ARG A 36 2.39 -1.30 22.22
CA ARG A 36 3.70 -1.70 22.78
C ARG A 36 3.95 -1.09 24.15
N ARG A 37 3.61 0.18 24.34
CA ARG A 37 3.78 0.88 25.63
C ARG A 37 2.81 0.38 26.69
N MET A 38 1.62 -0.04 26.27
CA MET A 38 0.58 -0.56 27.15
C MET A 38 0.74 -2.06 27.47
N GLY A 39 1.77 -2.72 26.93
CA GLY A 39 1.96 -4.17 27.09
C GLY A 39 0.86 -5.01 26.43
N ALA A 40 0.09 -4.42 25.52
CA ALA A 40 -0.96 -5.13 24.80
C ALA A 40 -0.36 -6.07 23.75
N GLU A 41 -1.06 -7.16 23.47
CA GLU A 41 -0.62 -8.17 22.51
C GLU A 41 -0.52 -7.58 21.09
N ILE A 42 0.67 -7.70 20.49
CA ILE A 42 0.94 -7.27 19.11
C ILE A 42 1.11 -8.54 18.27
N GLU A 43 0.13 -8.80 17.41
CA GLU A 43 0.24 -9.88 16.44
C GLU A 43 1.23 -9.50 15.34
N THR A 44 2.35 -10.22 15.26
CA THR A 44 3.34 -10.05 14.19
C THR A 44 3.23 -11.18 13.18
N VAL A 45 2.79 -10.86 11.96
CA VAL A 45 2.73 -11.83 10.86
C VAL A 45 3.90 -11.60 9.92
N LYS A 46 4.71 -12.64 9.69
CA LYS A 46 5.78 -12.62 8.69
C LYS A 46 5.16 -12.47 7.30
N LYS A 47 5.62 -11.49 6.50
CA LYS A 47 5.16 -11.34 5.11
C LYS A 47 5.50 -12.62 4.32
N SER A 48 4.60 -13.05 3.44
CA SER A 48 4.71 -14.32 2.69
C SER A 48 6.02 -14.45 1.89
N THR A 49 6.60 -13.33 1.44
CA THR A 49 7.87 -13.26 0.73
C THR A 49 9.01 -12.65 1.56
N ALA A 50 8.89 -12.59 2.88
CA ALA A 50 9.94 -12.03 3.73
C ALA A 50 11.21 -12.89 3.72
N GLY A 51 12.35 -12.27 3.41
CA GLY A 51 13.67 -12.90 3.43
C GLY A 51 14.06 -13.61 2.13
N THR A 52 13.35 -13.38 1.01
CA THR A 52 13.74 -13.87 -0.31
C THR A 52 14.08 -12.70 -1.26
N ASN A 53 15.13 -12.85 -2.05
CA ASN A 53 15.57 -11.93 -3.10
C ASN A 53 15.01 -12.36 -4.47
N ARG A 54 13.70 -12.60 -4.54
CA ARG A 54 13.03 -13.09 -5.73
C ARG A 54 13.13 -12.05 -6.86
N ALA A 55 13.75 -12.43 -7.98
CA ALA A 55 13.94 -11.54 -9.12
C ALA A 55 12.58 -11.06 -9.66
N ALA A 56 12.49 -9.81 -10.13
CA ALA A 56 11.24 -9.25 -10.67
C ALA A 56 10.65 -10.07 -11.84
N SER A 57 11.47 -10.84 -12.56
CA SER A 57 11.04 -11.77 -13.62
C SER A 57 10.38 -13.05 -13.08
N SER A 58 10.55 -13.35 -11.80
CA SER A 58 10.04 -14.57 -11.15
C SER A 58 8.79 -14.33 -10.29
N SER A 59 8.27 -13.10 -10.32
CA SER A 59 7.03 -12.70 -9.67
C SER A 59 6.17 -11.90 -10.65
N THR A 60 4.91 -12.29 -10.79
CA THR A 60 3.91 -11.51 -11.53
C THR A 60 3.65 -10.19 -10.80
N SER A 61 3.71 -9.06 -11.51
CA SER A 61 3.33 -7.74 -10.98
C SER A 61 1.82 -7.57 -10.79
N LEU A 62 1.04 -8.52 -11.29
CA LEU A 62 -0.42 -8.54 -11.27
C LEU A 62 -0.92 -9.47 -10.15
N ASN A 63 -2.11 -9.16 -9.64
CA ASN A 63 -2.78 -10.03 -8.66
C ASN A 63 -3.25 -11.30 -9.37
N THR A 64 -2.52 -12.41 -9.20
CA THR A 64 -2.81 -13.70 -9.85
C THR A 64 -4.24 -14.19 -9.58
N ARG A 65 -4.77 -13.96 -8.38
CA ARG A 65 -6.18 -14.30 -8.06
C ARG A 65 -7.19 -13.57 -8.94
N LYS A 66 -6.94 -12.30 -9.28
CA LYS A 66 -7.84 -11.54 -10.16
C LYS A 66 -7.73 -12.00 -11.62
N LEU A 67 -6.53 -12.39 -12.05
CA LEU A 67 -6.31 -12.93 -13.40
C LEU A 67 -7.01 -14.28 -13.60
N ASP A 68 -7.05 -15.14 -12.58
CA ASP A 68 -7.78 -16.41 -12.64
C ASP A 68 -9.31 -16.20 -12.68
N GLU A 69 -9.80 -15.08 -12.13
CA GLU A 69 -11.22 -14.70 -12.10
C GLU A 69 -11.68 -13.93 -13.35
N GLU A 70 -10.78 -13.23 -14.05
CA GLU A 70 -11.08 -12.44 -15.25
C GLU A 70 -10.90 -13.28 -16.52
N THR A 71 -11.99 -13.90 -16.99
CA THR A 71 -12.00 -14.68 -18.26
C THR A 71 -12.34 -13.87 -19.51
N GLU A 72 -12.69 -12.57 -19.39
CA GLU A 72 -13.34 -11.80 -20.47
C GLU A 72 -12.64 -10.50 -20.88
N ASN A 73 -11.65 -9.97 -20.12
CA ASN A 73 -11.04 -8.67 -20.44
C ASN A 73 -9.55 -8.79 -20.80
N LEU A 74 -9.26 -9.09 -22.07
CA LEU A 74 -7.91 -9.21 -22.65
C LEU A 74 -7.23 -7.86 -22.94
N THR A 75 -7.63 -6.78 -22.27
CA THR A 75 -7.03 -5.45 -22.48
C THR A 75 -5.87 -5.24 -21.52
N HIS A 76 -4.66 -5.60 -21.96
CA HIS A 76 -3.44 -5.29 -21.22
C HIS A 76 -3.12 -3.79 -21.29
N GLU A 77 -2.83 -3.18 -20.15
CA GLU A 77 -2.34 -1.81 -20.09
C GLU A 77 -1.03 -1.70 -20.88
N ARG A 78 -1.08 -0.94 -21.99
CA ARG A 78 0.10 -0.70 -22.82
C ARG A 78 0.86 0.50 -22.29
N VAL A 79 2.18 0.45 -22.43
CA VAL A 79 3.06 1.56 -22.07
C VAL A 79 2.60 2.85 -22.78
N PRO A 80 2.26 3.92 -22.05
CA PRO A 80 1.85 5.20 -22.62
C PRO A 80 2.90 5.77 -23.57
N THR A 81 2.46 6.45 -24.63
CA THR A 81 3.35 7.03 -25.65
C THR A 81 4.28 8.11 -25.08
N GLU A 82 3.79 8.92 -24.14
CA GLU A 82 4.57 9.97 -23.48
C GLU A 82 5.72 9.40 -22.65
N LEU A 83 5.50 8.27 -21.97
CA LEU A 83 6.56 7.57 -21.25
C LEU A 83 7.64 7.05 -22.21
N LYS A 84 7.25 6.53 -23.38
CA LYS A 84 8.22 6.06 -24.39
C LYS A 84 9.10 7.22 -24.87
N LYS A 85 8.51 8.38 -25.17
CA LYS A 85 9.25 9.56 -25.63
C LYS A 85 10.23 10.06 -24.58
N SER A 86 9.79 10.18 -23.32
CA SER A 86 10.65 10.68 -22.24
C SER A 86 11.83 9.75 -21.97
N ILE A 87 11.62 8.42 -22.01
CA ILE A 87 12.72 7.44 -21.88
C ILE A 87 13.69 7.55 -23.05
N MET A 88 13.20 7.68 -24.29
CA MET A 88 14.07 7.84 -25.45
C MET A 88 14.92 9.10 -25.37
N GLN A 89 14.32 10.23 -25.00
CA GLN A 89 15.04 11.50 -24.83
C GLN A 89 16.13 11.36 -23.75
N ALA A 90 15.76 10.86 -22.57
CA ALA A 90 16.71 10.65 -21.48
C ALA A 90 17.84 9.66 -21.85
N ARG A 91 17.58 8.66 -22.72
CA ARG A 91 18.61 7.76 -23.25
C ARG A 91 19.60 8.48 -24.15
N LEU A 92 19.11 9.34 -25.05
CA LEU A 92 19.96 10.11 -25.96
C LEU A 92 20.80 11.14 -25.18
N ASP A 93 20.20 11.85 -24.23
CA ASP A 93 20.89 12.83 -23.39
C ASP A 93 22.05 12.19 -22.60
N LYS A 94 21.83 10.96 -22.11
CA LYS A 94 22.84 10.18 -21.39
C LYS A 94 23.78 9.40 -22.32
N LYS A 95 23.63 9.51 -23.64
CA LYS A 95 24.41 8.79 -24.66
C LYS A 95 24.40 7.26 -24.44
N LEU A 96 23.26 6.70 -24.03
CA LEU A 96 23.11 5.27 -23.72
C LEU A 96 22.37 4.50 -24.83
N THR A 97 22.94 3.37 -25.23
CA THR A 97 22.26 2.39 -26.10
C THR A 97 21.19 1.59 -25.33
N GLN A 98 20.28 0.91 -26.03
CA GLN A 98 19.19 0.16 -25.40
C GLN A 98 19.75 -1.00 -24.57
N ALA A 99 20.80 -1.66 -25.09
CA ALA A 99 21.51 -2.71 -24.38
C ALA A 99 22.16 -2.19 -23.10
N GLN A 100 22.82 -1.02 -23.15
CA GLN A 100 23.44 -0.42 -21.97
C GLN A 100 22.42 -0.03 -20.92
N LEU A 101 21.28 0.56 -21.31
CA LEU A 101 20.20 0.88 -20.37
C LEU A 101 19.64 -0.40 -19.71
N ALA A 102 19.41 -1.45 -20.49
CA ALA A 102 18.97 -2.74 -19.96
C ALA A 102 19.99 -3.31 -18.97
N GLN A 103 21.28 -3.30 -19.32
CA GLN A 103 22.36 -3.77 -18.45
C GLN A 103 22.39 -3.01 -17.11
N VAL A 104 22.30 -1.68 -17.14
CA VAL A 104 22.30 -0.83 -15.94
C VAL A 104 21.06 -1.08 -15.09
N SER A 105 19.89 -1.21 -15.71
CA SER A 105 18.65 -1.51 -14.97
C SER A 105 18.71 -2.87 -14.27
N LEU A 106 19.28 -3.89 -14.93
CA LEU A 106 19.50 -5.21 -14.33
C LEU A 106 20.51 -5.16 -13.19
N LEU A 107 21.59 -4.40 -13.35
CA LEU A 107 22.61 -4.24 -12.32
C LEU A 107 22.03 -3.54 -11.08
N PHE A 108 21.20 -2.52 -11.28
CA PHE A 108 20.53 -1.80 -10.19
C PHE A 108 19.54 -2.70 -9.43
N VAL A 109 18.76 -3.51 -10.15
CA VAL A 109 17.85 -4.50 -9.52
C VAL A 109 18.64 -5.55 -8.75
N ARG A 110 19.78 -6.00 -9.29
CA ARG A 110 20.64 -6.99 -8.63
C ARG A 110 21.35 -6.45 -7.39
N LEU A 111 21.70 -5.17 -7.37
CA LEU A 111 22.35 -4.52 -6.22
C LEU A 111 21.37 -4.15 -5.10
N ARG A 112 20.07 -4.07 -5.39
CA ARG A 112 19.02 -3.70 -4.43
C ARG A 112 18.32 -4.91 -3.79
N SER A 113 18.66 -6.12 -4.22
CA SER A 113 18.17 -7.41 -3.70
C SER A 113 19.19 -8.03 -2.75
#